data_AF-A0A1W9YTW8-F1
#
_entry.id   AF-A0A1W9YTW8-F1
#
_cell.length_a   1.000
_cell.length_b   1.000
_cell.length_c   1.000
_cell.angle_alpha   90.00
_cell.angle_beta   90.00
_cell.angle_gamma   90.00
#
_symmetry.space_group_name_H-M   'P 1'
#
loop_
_entity.id
_entity.type
_entity.pdbx_description
1 polymer ?
#
loop_
_entity_poly.entity_id
_entity_poly.type
_entity_poly.pdbx_seq_one_letter_code
_entity_poly.pdbx_strand_id
1 'polypeptide(L)'
;SNLGPGSAFGGTGGAGGNSADGHGGNGGGGGAATNAGTGDAFGGAGGSAGTGATGGGNGGNGGTATNNGTGNASGGTGADGAAGGTTGTGGGGGAGGNAFVLNSAATGTATGGHGGAGGAGGAGGGNGGG
;
A
#
# COMPACT_ATOMS: atom_id res chain seq x y z
N SER A 1 -7.03 4.95 17.03
CA SER A 1 -8.49 4.86 16.88
C SER A 1 -9.09 6.23 17.16
N ASN A 2 -10.13 6.64 16.43
CA ASN A 2 -10.87 7.86 16.72
C ASN A 2 -12.33 7.55 17.09
N LEU A 3 -12.89 8.23 18.08
CA LEU A 3 -14.28 8.06 18.55
C LEU A 3 -15.14 9.31 18.30
N GLY A 4 -14.51 10.44 17.92
CA GLY A 4 -15.18 11.70 17.59
C GLY A 4 -15.38 11.89 16.08
N PRO A 5 -15.80 13.08 15.62
CA PRO A 5 -16.11 13.32 14.21
C PRO A 5 -14.89 13.31 13.26
N GLY A 6 -13.67 13.28 13.79
CA GLY A 6 -12.45 13.23 12.98
C GLY A 6 -12.29 11.95 12.15
N SER A 7 -11.38 11.99 11.18
CA SER A 7 -11.00 10.80 10.41
C SER A 7 -9.75 10.14 10.99
N ALA A 8 -9.62 8.83 10.81
CA ALA A 8 -8.43 8.06 11.17
C ALA A 8 -7.56 7.80 9.93
N PHE A 9 -6.25 7.95 10.07
CA PHE A 9 -5.28 7.74 8.98
C PHE A 9 -4.20 6.76 9.41
N GLY A 10 -3.90 5.80 8.54
CA GLY A 10 -2.75 4.92 8.67
C GLY A 10 -1.48 5.62 8.18
N GLY A 11 -0.36 5.37 8.85
CA GLY A 11 0.94 5.92 8.41
C GLY A 11 1.38 5.35 7.06
N THR A 12 2.09 6.13 6.26
CA THR A 12 2.69 5.62 5.01
C THR A 12 3.84 4.66 5.31
N GLY A 13 3.99 3.62 4.49
CA GLY A 13 5.13 2.72 4.57
C GLY A 13 6.47 3.41 4.24
N GLY A 14 7.55 2.95 4.87
CA GLY A 14 8.91 3.47 4.59
C GLY A 14 9.42 3.05 3.22
N ALA A 15 10.26 3.87 2.59
CA ALA A 15 10.87 3.53 1.31
C ALA A 15 11.95 2.44 1.46
N GLY A 16 12.06 1.57 0.45
CA GLY A 16 13.17 0.65 0.30
C GLY A 16 14.44 1.34 -0.17
N GLY A 17 15.61 0.79 0.19
CA GLY A 17 16.91 1.33 -0.21
C GLY A 17 17.30 0.94 -1.65
N ASN A 18 17.98 1.82 -2.36
CA ASN A 18 18.55 1.48 -3.67
C ASN A 18 19.85 0.68 -3.51
N SER A 19 20.16 -0.16 -4.49
CA SER A 19 21.43 -0.87 -4.60
C SER A 19 22.06 -0.66 -5.97
N ALA A 20 23.34 -0.32 -6.01
CA ALA A 20 24.08 -0.12 -7.26
C ALA A 20 24.47 -1.46 -7.90
N ASP A 21 24.81 -2.46 -7.08
CA ASP A 21 25.38 -3.73 -7.56
C ASP A 21 24.48 -4.94 -7.30
N GLY A 22 23.41 -4.76 -6.52
CA GLY A 22 22.55 -5.86 -6.08
C GLY A 22 21.07 -5.55 -6.24
N HIS A 23 20.25 -6.28 -5.49
CA HIS A 23 18.80 -6.07 -5.47
C HIS A 23 18.43 -4.82 -4.66
N GLY A 24 17.43 -4.09 -5.17
CA GLY A 24 16.81 -3.00 -4.44
C GLY A 24 15.98 -3.50 -3.26
N GLY A 25 15.89 -2.70 -2.21
CA GLY A 25 15.11 -2.99 -1.02
C GLY A 25 13.61 -2.87 -1.29
N ASN A 26 12.81 -3.71 -0.64
CA ASN A 26 11.36 -3.62 -0.70
C ASN A 26 10.85 -2.37 0.03
N GLY A 27 9.73 -1.83 -0.43
CA GLY A 27 8.98 -0.82 0.31
C GLY A 27 8.28 -1.42 1.53
N GLY A 28 8.17 -0.63 2.60
CA GLY A 28 7.43 -1.00 3.81
C GLY A 28 5.92 -0.97 3.60
N GLY A 29 5.15 -1.74 4.36
CA GLY A 29 3.69 -1.70 4.31
C GLY A 29 3.10 -0.41 4.88
N GLY A 30 1.96 0.01 4.34
CA GLY A 30 1.14 1.07 4.90
C GLY A 30 0.48 0.66 6.23
N GLY A 31 0.35 1.61 7.13
CA GLY A 31 -0.28 1.44 8.44
C GLY A 31 -1.80 1.29 8.35
N ALA A 32 -2.38 0.62 9.32
CA ALA A 32 -3.83 0.47 9.42
C ALA A 32 -4.49 1.74 10.00
N ALA A 33 -5.74 1.98 9.61
CA ALA A 33 -6.61 2.98 10.24
C ALA A 33 -7.86 2.32 10.83
N THR A 34 -8.24 2.79 12.02
CA THR A 34 -9.51 2.39 12.65
C THR A 34 -10.24 3.62 13.17
N ASN A 35 -11.45 3.84 12.68
CA ASN A 35 -12.36 4.88 13.16
C ASN A 35 -13.62 4.26 13.76
N ALA A 36 -14.13 4.82 14.83
CA ALA A 36 -15.36 4.39 15.51
C ALA A 36 -16.33 5.57 15.70
N GLY A 37 -15.96 6.78 15.28
CA GLY A 37 -16.84 7.95 15.24
C GLY A 37 -17.48 8.17 13.87
N THR A 38 -18.05 9.36 13.65
CA THR A 38 -18.78 9.66 12.40
C THR A 38 -17.87 9.97 11.21
N GLY A 39 -16.56 10.17 11.43
CA GLY A 39 -15.61 10.43 10.35
C GLY A 39 -15.16 9.15 9.63
N ASP A 40 -14.23 9.31 8.69
CA ASP A 40 -13.78 8.24 7.79
C ASP A 40 -12.53 7.51 8.32
N ALA A 41 -12.21 6.35 7.75
CA ALA A 41 -10.95 5.62 7.98
C ALA A 41 -10.18 5.45 6.67
N PHE A 42 -8.90 5.83 6.66
CA PHE A 42 -8.03 5.74 5.48
C PHE A 42 -6.76 4.94 5.80
N GLY A 43 -6.59 3.78 5.15
CA GLY A 43 -5.37 2.99 5.26
C GLY A 43 -4.18 3.74 4.68
N GLY A 44 -3.00 3.56 5.27
CA GLY A 44 -1.77 4.20 4.79
C GLY A 44 -1.33 3.62 3.45
N ALA A 45 -0.74 4.43 2.57
CA ALA A 45 -0.13 3.90 1.35
C ALA A 45 1.09 3.03 1.66
N GLY A 46 1.34 2.03 0.81
CA GLY A 46 2.61 1.30 0.81
C GLY A 46 3.79 2.20 0.48
N GLY A 47 4.96 1.86 1.00
CA GLY A 47 6.21 2.55 0.72
C GLY A 47 6.77 2.18 -0.66
N SER A 48 7.46 3.12 -1.28
CA SER A 48 8.12 2.88 -2.58
C SER A 48 9.24 1.85 -2.45
N ALA A 49 9.40 1.03 -3.48
CA ALA A 49 10.53 0.13 -3.62
C ALA A 49 11.82 0.85 -4.02
N GLY A 50 12.97 0.29 -3.66
CA GLY A 50 14.27 0.71 -4.17
C GLY A 50 14.67 -0.03 -5.45
N THR A 51 15.45 0.62 -6.31
CA THR A 51 15.99 0.02 -7.54
C THR A 51 17.22 -0.83 -7.26
N GLY A 52 17.50 -1.82 -8.11
CA GLY A 52 18.72 -2.62 -8.03
C GLY A 52 19.21 -3.08 -9.41
N ALA A 53 20.52 -3.14 -9.62
CA ALA A 53 21.09 -3.56 -10.91
C ALA A 53 20.81 -5.03 -11.26
N THR A 54 20.68 -5.89 -10.24
CA THR A 54 20.34 -7.31 -10.43
C THR A 54 18.86 -7.61 -10.20
N GLY A 55 18.08 -6.62 -9.74
CA GLY A 55 16.63 -6.70 -9.65
C GLY A 55 16.03 -5.63 -8.75
N GLY A 56 14.80 -5.21 -9.06
CA GLY A 56 14.10 -4.17 -8.31
C GLY A 56 13.47 -4.71 -7.04
N GLY A 57 13.34 -3.85 -6.03
CA GLY A 57 12.55 -4.16 -4.83
C GLY A 57 11.06 -4.22 -5.15
N ASN A 58 10.31 -4.98 -4.37
CA ASN A 58 8.85 -5.01 -4.42
C ASN A 58 8.26 -3.77 -3.75
N GLY A 59 7.16 -3.27 -4.29
CA GLY A 59 6.40 -2.18 -3.69
C GLY A 59 5.76 -2.61 -2.36
N GLY A 60 5.62 -1.67 -1.43
CA GLY A 60 4.93 -1.90 -0.17
C GLY A 60 3.42 -2.10 -0.38
N ASN A 61 2.80 -2.96 0.42
CA ASN A 61 1.35 -3.13 0.41
C ASN A 61 0.65 -1.92 1.06
N GLY A 62 -0.54 -1.59 0.60
CA GLY A 62 -1.42 -0.63 1.25
C GLY A 62 -1.96 -1.14 2.59
N GLY A 63 -2.21 -0.21 3.51
CA GLY A 63 -2.75 -0.48 4.83
C GLY A 63 -4.26 -0.69 4.84
N THR A 64 -4.76 -1.45 5.80
CA THR A 64 -6.19 -1.70 5.96
C THR A 64 -6.91 -0.50 6.59
N ALA A 65 -8.12 -0.20 6.13
CA ALA A 65 -9.04 0.72 6.80
C ALA A 65 -10.25 0.00 7.39
N THR A 66 -10.58 0.33 8.65
CA THR A 66 -11.78 -0.17 9.32
C THR A 66 -12.57 1.00 9.90
N ASN A 67 -13.85 1.10 9.56
CA ASN A 67 -14.80 2.02 10.18
C ASN A 67 -15.87 1.25 10.95
N ASN A 68 -15.89 1.44 12.27
CA ASN A 68 -16.86 0.93 13.22
C ASN A 68 -17.94 1.97 13.58
N GLY A 69 -17.82 3.21 13.07
CA GLY A 69 -18.79 4.28 13.24
C GLY A 69 -19.71 4.39 12.03
N THR A 70 -20.01 5.59 11.55
CA THR A 70 -20.96 5.79 10.42
C THR A 70 -20.31 6.29 9.14
N GLY A 71 -19.02 6.64 9.17
CA GLY A 71 -18.29 7.13 8.00
C GLY A 71 -17.80 6.00 7.09
N ASN A 72 -17.02 6.38 6.08
CA ASN A 72 -16.46 5.49 5.07
C ASN A 72 -15.18 4.79 5.55
N ALA A 73 -14.77 3.74 4.84
CA ALA A 73 -13.46 3.12 4.95
C ALA A 73 -12.81 3.01 3.56
N SER A 74 -11.58 3.49 3.42
CA SER A 74 -10.79 3.35 2.19
C SER A 74 -9.45 2.71 2.49
N GLY A 75 -9.17 1.56 1.89
CA GLY A 75 -7.87 0.90 2.01
C GLY A 75 -6.76 1.75 1.39
N GLY A 76 -5.55 1.61 1.89
CA GLY A 76 -4.38 2.29 1.34
C GLY A 76 -3.99 1.71 -0.02
N THR A 77 -3.38 2.50 -0.88
CA THR A 77 -2.85 2.00 -2.16
C THR A 77 -1.57 1.21 -1.93
N GLY A 78 -1.39 0.11 -2.65
CA GLY A 78 -0.10 -0.53 -2.82
C GLY A 78 0.84 0.34 -3.65
N ALA A 79 2.14 0.26 -3.41
CA ALA A 79 3.14 0.97 -4.18
C ALA A 79 3.63 0.12 -5.36
N ASP A 80 4.14 0.78 -6.40
CA ASP A 80 4.74 0.08 -7.54
C ASP A 80 6.04 -0.64 -7.14
N GLY A 81 6.33 -1.72 -7.86
CA GLY A 81 7.65 -2.35 -7.83
C GLY A 81 8.69 -1.51 -8.56
N ALA A 82 9.94 -1.59 -8.11
CA ALA A 82 11.04 -0.83 -8.70
C ALA A 82 11.67 -1.53 -9.91
N ALA A 83 12.44 -0.77 -10.68
CA ALA A 83 13.16 -1.31 -11.82
C ALA A 83 14.37 -2.18 -11.42
N GLY A 84 14.64 -3.21 -12.21
CA GLY A 84 15.69 -4.21 -11.98
C GLY A 84 16.97 -4.09 -12.80
N GLY A 85 17.27 -2.94 -13.39
CA GLY A 85 18.46 -2.79 -14.23
C GLY A 85 18.41 -3.60 -15.54
N THR A 86 19.50 -3.62 -16.29
CA THR A 86 19.57 -4.23 -17.63
C THR A 86 19.65 -5.76 -17.60
N THR A 87 20.13 -6.34 -16.51
CA THR A 87 20.29 -7.80 -16.36
C THR A 87 19.38 -8.40 -15.29
N GLY A 88 18.70 -7.57 -14.50
CA GLY A 88 17.78 -8.02 -13.45
C GLY A 88 16.31 -7.90 -13.82
N THR A 89 15.47 -8.48 -12.97
CA THR A 89 14.01 -8.44 -13.08
C THR A 89 13.44 -7.25 -12.33
N GLY A 90 12.36 -6.66 -12.84
CA GLY A 90 11.60 -5.68 -12.08
C GLY A 90 10.97 -6.28 -10.81
N GLY A 91 10.79 -5.46 -9.78
CA GLY A 91 10.08 -5.86 -8.58
C GLY A 91 8.58 -5.93 -8.79
N GLY A 92 7.87 -6.73 -8.00
CA GLY A 92 6.41 -6.77 -8.00
C GLY A 92 5.77 -5.53 -7.38
N GLY A 93 4.59 -5.15 -7.86
CA GLY A 93 3.75 -4.16 -7.22
C GLY A 93 3.18 -4.67 -5.89
N GLY A 94 3.02 -3.77 -4.94
CA GLY A 94 2.36 -4.04 -3.66
C GLY A 94 0.85 -4.17 -3.84
N ALA A 95 0.22 -5.01 -3.03
CA ALA A 95 -1.23 -5.15 -3.00
C ALA A 95 -1.91 -3.90 -2.43
N GLY A 96 -3.14 -3.65 -2.87
CA GLY A 96 -4.04 -2.69 -2.24
C GLY A 96 -4.46 -3.11 -0.84
N GLY A 97 -4.75 -2.13 0.00
CA GLY A 97 -5.26 -2.32 1.34
C GLY A 97 -6.74 -2.70 1.35
N ASN A 98 -7.16 -3.49 2.33
CA ASN A 98 -8.57 -3.82 2.50
C ASN A 98 -9.35 -2.65 3.13
N ALA A 99 -10.67 -2.65 2.94
CA ALA A 99 -11.57 -1.73 3.63
C ALA A 99 -12.75 -2.45 4.23
N PHE A 100 -13.16 -2.02 5.42
CA PHE A 100 -14.29 -2.59 6.15
C PHE A 100 -15.13 -1.49 6.79
N VAL A 101 -16.44 -1.52 6.57
CA VAL A 101 -17.43 -0.79 7.37
C VAL A 101 -18.22 -1.83 8.15
N LEU A 102 -18.12 -1.83 9.48
CA LEU A 102 -18.58 -2.94 10.33
C LEU A 102 -19.82 -2.59 11.17
N ASN A 103 -20.26 -1.33 11.15
CA ASN A 103 -21.48 -0.92 11.85
C ASN A 103 -22.69 -1.17 10.96
N SER A 104 -23.62 -2.01 11.44
CA SER A 104 -24.87 -2.35 10.74
C SER A 104 -25.75 -1.12 10.46
N ALA A 105 -25.66 -0.08 11.29
CA ALA A 105 -26.37 1.18 11.09
C ALA A 105 -25.61 2.20 10.23
N ALA A 106 -24.41 1.88 9.75
CA ALA A 106 -23.63 2.81 8.94
C ALA A 106 -24.20 2.95 7.52
N THR A 107 -24.14 4.17 7.00
CA THR A 107 -24.41 4.47 5.59
C THR A 107 -23.13 4.62 4.78
N GLY A 108 -21.96 4.54 5.42
CA GLY A 108 -20.67 4.68 4.78
C GLY A 108 -20.29 3.48 3.91
N THR A 109 -19.42 3.72 2.94
CA THR A 109 -18.95 2.71 1.98
C THR A 109 -17.57 2.19 2.34
N ALA A 110 -17.32 0.92 2.02
CA ALA A 110 -16.00 0.30 2.07
C ALA A 110 -15.40 0.21 0.66
N THR A 111 -14.23 0.82 0.46
CA THR A 111 -13.51 0.81 -0.82
C THR A 111 -12.10 0.27 -0.63
N GLY A 112 -11.79 -0.87 -1.26
CA GLY A 112 -10.42 -1.40 -1.26
C GLY A 112 -9.44 -0.44 -1.95
N GLY A 113 -8.18 -0.48 -1.52
CA GLY A 113 -7.10 0.24 -2.18
C GLY A 113 -6.71 -0.42 -3.50
N HIS A 114 -6.10 0.34 -4.39
CA HIS A 114 -5.54 -0.20 -5.63
C HIS A 114 -4.18 -0.85 -5.36
N GLY A 115 -3.89 -1.95 -6.04
CA GLY A 115 -2.54 -2.48 -6.11
C GLY A 115 -1.62 -1.63 -7.00
N GLY A 116 -0.31 -1.76 -6.78
CA GLY A 116 0.72 -1.09 -7.56
C GLY A 116 1.07 -1.87 -8.83
N ALA A 117 1.64 -1.18 -9.81
CA ALA A 117 2.21 -1.80 -11.00
C ALA A 117 3.49 -2.58 -10.67
N GLY A 118 3.81 -3.57 -11.51
CA GLY A 118 5.12 -4.20 -11.50
C GLY A 118 6.18 -3.29 -12.12
N GLY A 119 7.41 -3.39 -11.62
CA GLY A 119 8.56 -2.67 -12.15
C GLY A 119 9.08 -3.27 -13.45
N ALA A 120 9.81 -2.47 -14.25
CA ALA A 120 10.49 -2.96 -15.44
C ALA A 120 11.82 -3.65 -15.10
N GLY A 121 12.28 -4.59 -15.93
CA GLY A 121 13.61 -5.18 -15.80
C GLY A 121 14.09 -5.73 -17.13
N GLY A 122 15.39 -5.66 -17.40
CA GLY A 122 15.95 -6.15 -18.65
C GLY A 122 15.86 -7.68 -18.80
N ALA A 123 15.82 -8.42 -17.67
CA ALA A 123 15.53 -9.85 -17.67
C ALA A 123 14.03 -10.19 -17.59
N GLY A 124 13.16 -9.19 -17.38
CA GLY A 124 11.71 -9.35 -17.25
C GLY A 124 11.08 -8.32 -16.32
N GLY A 125 9.83 -7.97 -16.58
CA GLY A 125 9.04 -7.11 -15.68
C GLY A 125 8.51 -7.85 -14.45
N GLY A 126 8.20 -7.10 -13.40
CA GLY A 126 7.50 -7.61 -12.23
C GLY A 126 6.00 -7.72 -12.44
N ASN A 127 5.34 -8.50 -11.59
CA ASN A 127 3.88 -8.62 -11.58
C ASN A 127 3.23 -7.38 -10.93
N GLY A 128 2.01 -7.03 -11.35
CA GLY A 128 1.19 -6.05 -10.63
C GLY A 128 0.62 -6.60 -9.32
N GLY A 129 0.26 -5.70 -8.42
CA GLY A 129 -0.47 -5.98 -7.18
C GLY A 129 -1.98 -6.00 -7.40
N GLY A 130 -2.67 -6.87 -6.66
CA GLY A 130 -4.13 -6.94 -6.60
C GLY A 130 -4.73 -6.00 -5.56
#